data_AF-A0A2E8XM63-F1
#
_entry.id   AF-A0A2E8XM63-F1
#
_cell.length_a   1.000
_cell.length_b   1.000
_cell.length_c   1.000
_cell.angle_alpha   90.00
_cell.angle_beta   90.00
_cell.angle_gamma   90.00
#
_symmetry.space_group_name_H-M   'P 1'
#
loop_
_entity.id
_entity.type
_entity.pdbx_description
1 polymer ?
#
loop_
_entity_poly.entity_id
_entity_poly.type
_entity_poly.pdbx_seq_one_letter_code
_entity_poly.pdbx_strand_id
1 'polypeptide(L)'
;MIKNNRLFLSAVAFSMAGFCTTSSAQEFSVGGPLGAANQAGNFVAMSANVKVFGSFHFTESCTFDPERNLILAMNRGNDGGSDDGYVSLINPDGSVHTSKWIGANRDGLELRDPIGSAIANGVLYTADNGSREVRSFDLLTGAPIDAVAIPGEGFINGIAGTDDGTTYLSDTPQGIIYEITADGDVSVFAEGAPLNRPNGVAMDNDGNIVVVNIGDSAVITYNPDGEVVKQEAAIEGGNDGVVVTGNGVKYVSSVRFGSVTRINSRGNAQIIARGIPSAASMCYDSTQNQLVIPMNPNNSLAFIRL
;
A
#
# COMPACT_ATOMS: atom_id res chain seq x y z
N MET A 1 -1.41 36.85 89.13
CA MET A 1 -1.99 38.13 88.64
C MET A 1 -1.51 38.32 87.22
N ILE A 2 -2.43 38.23 86.27
CA ILE A 2 -2.22 38.22 84.82
C ILE A 2 -1.86 39.65 84.36
N LYS A 3 -0.77 39.82 83.60
CA LYS A 3 -0.60 40.99 82.73
C LYS A 3 -0.03 40.59 81.37
N ASN A 4 -0.86 40.89 80.38
CA ASN A 4 -0.83 40.61 78.95
C ASN A 4 0.46 40.95 78.19
N ASN A 5 0.90 39.97 77.39
CA ASN A 5 1.17 39.99 75.94
C ASN A 5 1.24 41.36 75.23
N ARG A 6 2.36 41.56 74.50
CA ARG A 6 2.35 41.94 73.08
C ARG A 6 3.50 41.27 72.34
N LEU A 7 3.19 40.18 71.63
CA LEU A 7 4.02 39.61 70.58
C LEU A 7 3.91 40.53 69.35
N PHE A 8 5.02 41.04 68.83
CA PHE A 8 5.05 41.64 67.49
C PHE A 8 5.13 40.50 66.47
N LEU A 9 4.00 40.17 65.84
CA LEU A 9 3.99 39.40 64.60
C LEU A 9 4.36 40.34 63.44
N SER A 10 5.51 40.14 62.84
CA SER A 10 5.85 40.69 61.52
C SER A 10 5.03 39.93 60.47
N ALA A 11 3.98 40.56 59.95
CA ALA A 11 3.25 40.06 58.79
C ALA A 11 4.11 40.24 57.54
N VAL A 12 4.70 39.15 57.04
CA VAL A 12 5.26 39.09 55.69
C VAL A 12 4.09 38.84 54.75
N ALA A 13 3.68 39.87 54.01
CA ALA A 13 2.71 39.73 52.93
C ALA A 13 3.39 39.00 51.76
N PHE A 14 3.10 37.70 51.60
CA PHE A 14 3.45 36.98 50.38
C PHE A 14 2.45 37.41 49.30
N SER A 15 2.85 38.32 48.42
CA SER A 15 2.10 38.62 47.20
C SER A 15 2.23 37.44 46.25
N MET A 16 1.25 36.54 46.31
CA MET A 16 1.11 35.45 45.34
C MET A 16 0.63 36.09 44.03
N ALA A 17 1.58 36.50 43.18
CA ALA A 17 1.29 36.96 41.83
C ALA A 17 0.73 35.75 41.07
N GLY A 18 -0.58 35.72 40.85
CA GLY A 18 -1.20 34.74 39.98
C GLY A 18 -0.63 34.90 38.57
N PHE A 19 0.14 33.91 38.11
CA PHE A 19 0.49 33.80 36.70
C PHE A 19 -0.79 33.44 35.95
N CYS A 20 -1.53 34.46 35.50
CA CYS A 20 -2.47 34.27 34.40
C CYS A 20 -1.63 34.03 33.14
N THR A 21 -1.46 32.76 32.76
CA THR A 21 -1.03 32.42 31.42
C THR A 21 -2.13 32.85 30.46
N THR A 22 -1.92 33.97 29.78
CA THR A 22 -2.73 34.32 28.62
C THR A 22 -2.42 33.26 27.56
N SER A 23 -3.27 32.24 27.44
CA SER A 23 -3.29 31.40 26.24
C SER A 23 -3.54 32.32 25.05
N SER A 24 -2.51 32.54 24.23
CA SER A 24 -2.71 33.16 22.93
C SER A 24 -3.54 32.20 22.09
N ALA A 25 -4.66 32.66 21.52
CA ALA A 25 -5.36 31.89 20.51
C ALA A 25 -4.36 31.52 19.40
N GLN A 26 -4.17 30.22 19.16
CA GLN A 26 -3.37 29.76 18.03
C GLN A 26 -4.09 30.19 16.75
N GLU A 27 -3.37 30.78 15.78
CA GLU A 27 -3.94 31.01 14.46
C GLU A 27 -4.29 29.66 13.82
N PHE A 28 -5.57 29.46 13.52
CA PHE A 28 -6.02 28.31 12.77
C PHE A 28 -5.80 28.58 11.29
N SER A 29 -4.84 27.87 10.69
CA SER A 29 -4.73 27.78 9.23
C SER A 29 -5.48 26.54 8.76
N VAL A 30 -6.30 26.69 7.72
CA VAL A 30 -6.84 25.53 7.01
C VAL A 30 -5.73 24.86 6.22
N GLY A 31 -5.79 23.53 6.09
CA GLY A 31 -4.90 22.80 5.19
C GLY A 31 -5.12 23.25 3.74
N GLY A 32 -4.06 23.20 2.93
CA GLY A 32 -4.16 23.34 1.48
C GLY A 32 -4.93 22.18 0.84
N PRO A 33 -5.17 22.22 -0.48
CA PRO A 33 -5.74 21.07 -1.19
C PRO A 33 -4.87 19.82 -0.98
N LEU A 34 -5.49 18.63 -1.04
CA LEU A 34 -4.73 17.38 -1.07
C LEU A 34 -3.79 17.38 -2.29
N GLY A 35 -2.56 16.92 -2.09
CA GLY A 35 -1.51 16.98 -3.09
C GLY A 35 -0.24 16.26 -2.66
N ALA A 36 0.71 16.12 -3.58
CA ALA A 36 2.02 15.51 -3.33
C ALA A 36 3.12 16.35 -3.99
N ALA A 37 4.36 16.21 -3.51
CA ALA A 37 5.51 16.77 -4.20
C ALA A 37 5.88 15.88 -5.39
N ASN A 38 6.03 16.47 -6.57
CA ASN A 38 6.49 15.74 -7.75
C ASN A 38 8.01 15.46 -7.70
N GLN A 39 8.55 14.75 -8.69
CA GLN A 39 9.99 14.42 -8.69
C GLN A 39 10.92 15.64 -8.70
N ALA A 40 10.45 16.77 -9.20
CA ALA A 40 11.19 18.04 -9.19
C ALA A 40 11.06 18.81 -7.85
N GLY A 41 10.39 18.25 -6.84
CA GLY A 41 10.19 18.85 -5.52
C GLY A 41 9.09 19.90 -5.45
N ASN A 42 8.29 20.06 -6.52
CA ASN A 42 7.20 21.04 -6.54
C ASN A 42 5.92 20.41 -6.02
N PHE A 43 5.18 21.14 -5.17
CA PHE A 43 3.84 20.73 -4.78
C PHE A 43 2.91 20.69 -5.99
N VAL A 44 2.20 19.58 -6.15
CA VAL A 44 1.18 19.38 -7.17
C VAL A 44 -0.12 19.01 -6.47
N ALA A 45 -1.15 19.84 -6.65
CA ALA A 45 -2.50 19.52 -6.21
C ALA A 45 -3.01 18.28 -6.95
N MET A 46 -3.82 17.48 -6.26
CA MET A 46 -4.41 16.26 -6.79
C MET A 46 -5.21 16.53 -8.08
N SER A 47 -5.04 15.67 -9.09
CA SER A 47 -5.77 15.80 -10.36
C SER A 47 -7.29 15.73 -10.16
N ALA A 48 -8.03 16.53 -10.94
CA ALA A 48 -9.49 16.64 -10.82
C ALA A 48 -10.28 15.36 -11.18
N ASN A 49 -9.65 14.40 -11.85
CA ASN A 49 -10.22 13.09 -12.16
C ASN A 49 -10.04 12.06 -11.04
N VAL A 50 -9.40 12.42 -9.93
CA VAL A 50 -9.21 11.55 -8.76
C VAL A 50 -10.35 11.79 -7.76
N LYS A 51 -11.00 10.71 -7.33
CA LYS A 51 -11.94 10.71 -6.19
C LYS A 51 -11.33 9.96 -5.03
N VAL A 52 -11.56 10.42 -3.80
CA VAL A 52 -10.98 9.81 -2.59
C VAL A 52 -12.09 9.36 -1.64
N PHE A 53 -11.97 8.13 -1.17
CA PHE A 53 -12.89 7.53 -0.20
C PHE A 53 -12.08 7.02 1.00
N GLY A 54 -12.52 7.33 2.22
CA GLY A 54 -11.87 6.89 3.46
C GLY A 54 -12.50 5.64 4.06
N SER A 55 -12.18 5.36 5.33
CA SER A 55 -12.60 4.22 6.16
C SER A 55 -11.61 3.04 6.24
N PHE A 56 -10.34 3.30 5.95
CA PHE A 56 -9.28 2.28 5.92
C PHE A 56 -8.27 2.46 7.06
N HIS A 57 -7.34 1.53 7.20
CA HIS A 57 -6.19 1.67 8.07
C HIS A 57 -4.91 1.28 7.33
N PHE A 58 -4.06 2.26 7.05
CA PHE A 58 -2.77 2.10 6.35
C PHE A 58 -2.85 1.05 5.23
N THR A 59 -3.70 1.29 4.24
CA THR A 59 -3.82 0.36 3.12
C THR A 59 -2.60 0.49 2.21
N GLU A 60 -1.90 -0.62 1.97
CA GLU A 60 -0.73 -0.68 1.09
C GLU A 60 -1.10 -1.23 -0.30
N SER A 61 -1.92 -2.29 -0.34
CA SER A 61 -2.34 -2.93 -1.57
C SER A 61 -3.85 -3.04 -1.70
N CYS A 62 -4.31 -3.09 -2.95
CA CYS A 62 -5.63 -3.60 -3.30
C CYS A 62 -5.53 -4.59 -4.45
N THR A 63 -6.56 -5.42 -4.58
CA THR A 63 -6.81 -6.28 -5.74
C THR A 63 -8.30 -6.23 -6.10
N PHE A 64 -8.65 -6.51 -7.35
CA PHE A 64 -10.05 -6.46 -7.81
C PHE A 64 -10.54 -7.86 -8.13
N ASP A 65 -11.69 -8.21 -7.57
CA ASP A 65 -12.43 -9.42 -7.87
C ASP A 65 -13.53 -9.11 -8.90
N PRO A 66 -13.35 -9.48 -10.19
CA PRO A 66 -14.33 -9.20 -11.23
C PRO A 66 -15.60 -10.05 -11.09
N GLU A 67 -15.55 -11.21 -10.41
CA GLU A 67 -16.72 -12.07 -10.24
C GLU A 67 -17.68 -11.49 -9.20
N ARG A 68 -17.16 -10.98 -8.08
CA ARG A 68 -17.97 -10.28 -7.06
C ARG A 68 -18.18 -8.81 -7.41
N ASN A 69 -17.40 -8.27 -8.33
CA ASN A 69 -17.35 -6.85 -8.64
C ASN A 69 -17.04 -6.03 -7.37
N LEU A 70 -16.00 -6.47 -6.64
CA LEU A 70 -15.56 -5.89 -5.37
C LEU A 70 -14.05 -5.64 -5.39
N ILE A 71 -13.63 -4.60 -4.70
CA ILE A 71 -12.23 -4.27 -4.45
C ILE A 71 -11.86 -4.81 -3.06
N LEU A 72 -10.77 -5.57 -2.99
CA LEU A 72 -10.20 -6.07 -1.76
C LEU A 72 -9.06 -5.14 -1.35
N ALA A 73 -9.14 -4.52 -0.18
CA ALA A 73 -8.13 -3.59 0.33
C ALA A 73 -7.38 -4.21 1.52
N MET A 74 -6.06 -4.28 1.45
CA MET A 74 -5.18 -4.82 2.48
C MET A 74 -4.89 -3.74 3.53
N ASN A 75 -5.43 -3.88 4.74
CA ASN A 75 -5.21 -2.94 5.84
C ASN A 75 -4.19 -3.52 6.81
N ARG A 76 -3.15 -2.74 7.09
CA ARG A 76 -2.09 -3.11 8.02
C ARG A 76 -2.61 -3.19 9.47
N GLY A 77 -1.92 -3.94 10.33
CA GLY A 77 -2.12 -3.89 11.77
C GLY A 77 -1.60 -2.59 12.41
N ASN A 78 -2.09 -2.27 13.62
CA ASN A 78 -1.74 -1.02 14.32
C ASN A 78 -0.35 -1.06 14.98
N ASP A 79 0.11 -2.23 15.46
CA ASP A 79 1.25 -2.34 16.40
C ASP A 79 2.27 -3.40 15.98
N GLY A 80 3.23 -3.06 15.10
CA GLY A 80 4.51 -3.77 14.97
C GLY A 80 4.43 -5.30 14.84
N GLY A 81 3.42 -5.82 14.15
CA GLY A 81 3.17 -7.24 14.01
C GLY A 81 2.09 -7.82 14.93
N SER A 82 1.21 -7.00 15.53
CA SER A 82 -0.02 -7.49 16.15
C SER A 82 -0.94 -8.19 15.13
N ASP A 83 -1.73 -9.16 15.58
CA ASP A 83 -2.64 -9.96 14.75
C ASP A 83 -3.96 -9.24 14.43
N ASP A 84 -3.85 -7.97 14.03
CA ASP A 84 -4.97 -7.07 13.81
C ASP A 84 -5.02 -6.47 12.40
N GLY A 85 -4.21 -6.98 11.47
CA GLY A 85 -4.34 -6.74 10.04
C GLY A 85 -5.63 -7.36 9.49
N TYR A 86 -6.17 -6.77 8.42
CA TYR A 86 -7.44 -7.23 7.85
C TYR A 86 -7.65 -6.82 6.39
N VAL A 87 -8.52 -7.57 5.71
CA VAL A 87 -8.99 -7.26 4.35
C VAL A 87 -10.38 -6.63 4.43
N SER A 88 -10.55 -5.50 3.75
CA SER A 88 -11.87 -4.87 3.53
C SER A 88 -12.40 -5.20 2.13
N LEU A 89 -13.71 -5.32 2.00
CA LEU A 89 -14.42 -5.37 0.72
C LEU A 89 -15.06 -4.02 0.43
N ILE A 90 -14.78 -3.46 -0.73
CA ILE A 90 -15.18 -2.12 -1.14
C ILE A 90 -15.93 -2.20 -2.47
N ASN A 91 -17.05 -1.48 -2.56
CA ASN A 91 -17.79 -1.36 -3.81
C ASN A 91 -17.03 -0.47 -4.80
N PRO A 92 -17.20 -0.66 -6.11
CA PRO A 92 -16.57 0.18 -7.13
C PRO A 92 -16.91 1.68 -7.08
N ASP A 93 -17.97 2.06 -6.37
CA ASP A 93 -18.34 3.46 -6.14
C ASP A 93 -17.64 4.09 -4.93
N GLY A 94 -16.77 3.35 -4.24
CA GLY A 94 -16.01 3.77 -3.07
C GLY A 94 -16.73 3.57 -1.73
N SER A 95 -17.99 3.11 -1.73
CA SER A 95 -18.68 2.76 -0.50
C SER A 95 -18.13 1.45 0.09
N VAL A 96 -18.06 1.38 1.43
CA VAL A 96 -17.61 0.18 2.13
C VAL A 96 -18.71 -0.90 2.05
N HIS A 97 -18.37 -2.07 1.53
CA HIS A 97 -19.25 -3.24 1.54
C HIS A 97 -19.11 -4.00 2.86
N THR A 98 -17.89 -4.45 3.17
CA THR A 98 -17.53 -5.15 4.42
C THR A 98 -16.24 -4.58 4.95
N SER A 99 -16.26 -3.94 6.12
CA SER A 99 -15.08 -3.27 6.67
C SER A 99 -13.97 -4.25 7.06
N LYS A 100 -14.32 -5.40 7.63
CA LYS A 100 -13.40 -6.47 8.04
C LYS A 100 -13.97 -7.82 7.58
N TRP A 101 -13.44 -8.34 6.48
CA TRP A 101 -13.86 -9.63 5.91
C TRP A 101 -12.93 -10.76 6.37
N ILE A 102 -11.63 -10.61 6.14
CA ILE A 102 -10.57 -11.50 6.63
C ILE A 102 -9.75 -10.75 7.68
N GLY A 103 -9.37 -11.38 8.79
CA GLY A 103 -8.52 -10.77 9.83
C GLY A 103 -9.28 -9.86 10.82
N ALA A 104 -8.55 -9.33 11.80
CA ALA A 104 -9.04 -8.57 12.97
C ALA A 104 -10.25 -9.19 13.73
N ASN A 105 -10.35 -10.53 13.63
CA ASN A 105 -11.07 -11.58 14.39
C ASN A 105 -12.56 -11.87 14.09
N ARG A 106 -12.86 -13.18 13.89
CA ARG A 106 -13.56 -14.05 14.87
C ARG A 106 -13.15 -15.53 14.71
N ASP A 107 -11.98 -15.84 15.29
CA ASP A 107 -11.34 -17.14 15.53
C ASP A 107 -10.98 -18.01 14.31
N GLY A 108 -9.88 -17.61 13.62
CA GLY A 108 -9.12 -18.43 12.68
C GLY A 108 -8.41 -17.62 11.58
N LEU A 109 -7.08 -17.60 11.64
CA LEU A 109 -6.06 -16.90 10.83
C LEU A 109 -5.78 -15.41 11.16
N GLU A 110 -4.51 -15.17 11.52
CA GLU A 110 -3.95 -13.93 12.09
C GLU A 110 -3.20 -13.10 11.03
N LEU A 111 -3.88 -12.21 10.29
CA LEU A 111 -3.14 -11.26 9.43
C LEU A 111 -2.45 -10.22 10.31
N ARG A 112 -1.14 -10.01 10.11
CA ARG A 112 -0.34 -9.02 10.85
C ARG A 112 -0.22 -7.72 10.07
N ASP A 113 0.59 -7.74 9.00
CA ASP A 113 0.82 -6.59 8.14
C ASP A 113 0.67 -6.98 6.65
N PRO A 114 -0.56 -7.22 6.14
CA PRO A 114 -0.76 -7.49 4.73
C PRO A 114 -0.47 -6.23 3.90
N ILE A 115 0.50 -6.32 2.98
CA ILE A 115 0.96 -5.15 2.20
C ILE A 115 1.01 -5.36 0.69
N GLY A 116 1.05 -6.60 0.19
CA GLY A 116 0.90 -6.91 -1.24
C GLY A 116 -0.23 -7.91 -1.42
N SER A 117 -0.99 -7.83 -2.52
CA SER A 117 -2.04 -8.81 -2.79
C SER A 117 -2.20 -9.13 -4.27
N ALA A 118 -2.62 -10.35 -4.56
CA ALA A 118 -2.96 -10.83 -5.89
C ALA A 118 -4.13 -11.82 -5.83
N ILE A 119 -4.89 -11.93 -6.91
CA ILE A 119 -5.88 -12.99 -7.11
C ILE A 119 -5.42 -13.85 -8.28
N ALA A 120 -5.40 -15.17 -8.09
CA ALA A 120 -5.18 -16.14 -9.17
C ALA A 120 -5.95 -17.43 -8.86
N ASN A 121 -6.58 -18.03 -9.88
CA ASN A 121 -7.32 -19.30 -9.77
C ASN A 121 -8.23 -19.44 -8.52
N GLY A 122 -9.00 -18.40 -8.19
CA GLY A 122 -9.93 -18.41 -7.04
C GLY A 122 -9.26 -18.30 -5.68
N VAL A 123 -7.97 -17.95 -5.62
CA VAL A 123 -7.20 -17.76 -4.38
C VAL A 123 -6.79 -16.29 -4.26
N LEU A 124 -6.97 -15.72 -3.08
CA LEU A 124 -6.35 -14.46 -2.67
C LEU A 124 -5.00 -14.76 -2.02
N TYR A 125 -3.93 -14.24 -2.60
CA TYR A 125 -2.60 -14.26 -2.00
C TYR A 125 -2.29 -12.89 -1.40
N THR A 126 -1.63 -12.88 -0.24
CA THR A 126 -1.11 -11.65 0.37
C THR A 126 0.29 -11.85 0.90
N ALA A 127 1.17 -10.87 0.66
CA ALA A 127 2.42 -10.74 1.36
C ALA A 127 2.13 -10.15 2.74
N ASP A 128 2.20 -10.98 3.79
CA ASP A 128 2.07 -10.54 5.17
C ASP A 128 3.45 -10.28 5.73
N ASN A 129 3.84 -9.00 5.73
CA ASN A 129 5.18 -8.62 6.14
C ASN A 129 5.38 -8.69 7.67
N GLY A 130 4.30 -8.75 8.45
CA GLY A 130 4.36 -8.82 9.90
C GLY A 130 4.75 -10.21 10.38
N SER A 131 4.30 -11.25 9.68
CA SER A 131 4.74 -12.63 9.89
C SER A 131 5.84 -13.08 8.92
N ARG A 132 6.11 -12.29 7.87
CA ARG A 132 7.02 -12.62 6.76
C ARG A 132 6.64 -13.92 6.05
N GLU A 133 5.35 -14.02 5.74
CA GLU A 133 4.75 -15.16 5.05
C GLU A 133 3.98 -14.68 3.83
N VAL A 134 3.88 -15.54 2.81
CA VAL A 134 2.80 -15.45 1.84
C VAL A 134 1.63 -16.23 2.39
N ARG A 135 0.51 -15.54 2.62
CA ARG A 135 -0.73 -16.13 3.10
C ARG A 135 -1.71 -16.27 1.95
N SER A 136 -2.41 -17.39 1.90
CA SER A 136 -3.41 -17.66 0.87
C SER A 136 -4.77 -17.95 1.50
N PHE A 137 -5.82 -17.51 0.80
CA PHE A 137 -7.20 -17.64 1.23
C PHE A 137 -8.09 -18.03 0.05
N ASP A 138 -9.08 -18.87 0.32
CA ASP A 138 -10.14 -19.12 -0.65
C ASP A 138 -10.89 -17.81 -0.89
N LEU A 139 -10.91 -17.34 -2.15
CA LEU A 139 -11.46 -16.03 -2.49
C LEU A 139 -12.97 -15.94 -2.21
N LEU A 140 -13.68 -17.07 -2.22
CA LEU A 140 -15.12 -17.09 -2.02
C LEU A 140 -15.51 -17.00 -0.55
N THR A 141 -14.82 -17.73 0.30
CA THR A 141 -15.19 -17.88 1.70
C THR A 141 -14.33 -17.04 2.63
N GLY A 142 -13.14 -16.63 2.17
CA GLY A 142 -12.10 -16.04 2.99
C GLY A 142 -11.43 -17.06 3.92
N ALA A 143 -11.66 -18.36 3.72
CA ALA A 143 -11.06 -19.40 4.54
C ALA A 143 -9.54 -19.48 4.29
N PRO A 144 -8.71 -19.62 5.34
CA PRO A 144 -7.27 -19.84 5.18
C PRO A 144 -6.99 -21.10 4.35
N ILE A 145 -6.04 -21.01 3.43
CA ILE A 145 -5.51 -22.15 2.67
C ILE A 145 -4.13 -22.51 3.20
N ASP A 146 -3.16 -21.59 3.10
CA ASP A 146 -1.77 -21.86 3.48
C ASP A 146 -1.03 -20.61 3.98
N ALA A 147 0.13 -20.83 4.61
CA ALA A 147 1.08 -19.81 5.05
C ALA A 147 2.51 -20.29 4.77
N VAL A 148 3.13 -19.73 3.72
CA VAL A 148 4.48 -20.08 3.28
C VAL A 148 5.48 -19.07 3.86
N ALA A 149 6.37 -19.54 4.73
CA ALA A 149 7.42 -18.71 5.33
C ALA A 149 8.48 -18.32 4.30
N ILE A 150 8.82 -17.04 4.24
CA ILE A 150 9.84 -16.52 3.32
C ILE A 150 11.18 -16.43 4.06
N PRO A 151 12.26 -17.03 3.53
CA PRO A 151 13.54 -17.10 4.24
C PRO A 151 14.20 -15.73 4.43
N GLY A 152 15.11 -15.68 5.41
CA GLY A 152 15.94 -14.51 5.69
C GLY A 152 15.19 -13.34 6.32
N GLU A 153 15.83 -12.17 6.27
CA GLU A 153 15.30 -10.89 6.78
C GLU A 153 15.09 -9.93 5.61
N GLY A 154 14.12 -9.04 5.70
CA GLY A 154 13.82 -8.11 4.61
C GLY A 154 12.44 -7.50 4.70
N PHE A 155 11.91 -7.08 3.55
CA PHE A 155 10.57 -6.51 3.46
C PHE A 155 9.91 -7.05 2.20
N ILE A 156 9.03 -8.05 2.38
CA ILE A 156 8.28 -8.65 1.27
C ILE A 156 7.15 -7.71 0.87
N ASN A 157 6.96 -7.41 -0.41
CA ASN A 157 5.98 -6.41 -0.83
C ASN A 157 5.06 -6.91 -1.94
N GLY A 158 5.27 -6.49 -3.19
CA GLY A 158 4.45 -6.85 -4.32
C GLY A 158 4.46 -8.36 -4.58
N ILE A 159 3.29 -8.91 -4.86
CA ILE A 159 3.08 -10.32 -5.21
C ILE A 159 2.22 -10.43 -6.46
N ALA A 160 2.52 -11.38 -7.33
CA ALA A 160 1.68 -11.80 -8.44
C ALA A 160 1.48 -13.32 -8.39
N GLY A 161 0.34 -13.82 -8.87
CA GLY A 161 0.04 -15.25 -8.92
C GLY A 161 -0.29 -15.73 -10.33
N THR A 162 -0.07 -17.00 -10.59
CA THR A 162 -0.39 -17.72 -11.83
C THR A 162 -1.51 -18.72 -11.58
N ASP A 163 -2.15 -19.20 -12.66
CA ASP A 163 -3.27 -20.14 -12.55
C ASP A 163 -2.88 -21.52 -12.00
N ASP A 164 -1.60 -21.89 -12.12
CA ASP A 164 -1.05 -23.13 -11.56
C ASP A 164 -0.73 -23.03 -10.06
N GLY A 165 -0.92 -21.85 -9.43
CA GLY A 165 -0.69 -21.61 -8.02
C GLY A 165 0.72 -21.13 -7.67
N THR A 166 1.59 -20.93 -8.66
CA THR A 166 2.90 -20.29 -8.47
C THR A 166 2.72 -18.80 -8.16
N THR A 167 3.56 -18.25 -7.30
CA THR A 167 3.59 -16.80 -7.03
C THR A 167 4.98 -16.21 -7.15
N TYR A 168 5.04 -14.97 -7.60
CA TYR A 168 6.26 -14.17 -7.69
C TYR A 168 6.19 -13.03 -6.69
N LEU A 169 7.16 -12.99 -5.77
CA LEU A 169 7.15 -12.10 -4.62
C LEU A 169 8.41 -11.24 -4.60
N SER A 170 8.26 -9.92 -4.48
CA SER A 170 9.40 -9.03 -4.28
C SER A 170 9.87 -9.02 -2.82
N ASP A 171 11.20 -8.96 -2.64
CA ASP A 171 11.82 -8.51 -1.39
C ASP A 171 12.62 -7.23 -1.67
N THR A 172 12.02 -6.11 -1.26
CA THR A 172 12.45 -4.78 -1.66
C THR A 172 13.87 -4.42 -1.22
N PRO A 173 14.28 -4.54 0.06
CA PRO A 173 15.65 -4.23 0.46
C PRO A 173 16.68 -5.20 -0.09
N GLN A 174 16.31 -6.47 -0.31
CA GLN A 174 17.25 -7.50 -0.78
C GLN A 174 17.52 -7.42 -2.28
N GLY A 175 16.63 -6.81 -3.06
CA GLY A 175 16.82 -6.75 -4.51
C GLY A 175 16.50 -8.08 -5.20
N ILE A 176 15.54 -8.82 -4.65
CA ILE A 176 15.19 -10.20 -5.05
C ILE A 176 13.72 -10.27 -5.47
N ILE A 177 13.45 -11.10 -6.48
CA ILE A 177 12.14 -11.70 -6.73
C ILE A 177 12.25 -13.18 -6.38
N TYR A 178 11.39 -13.65 -5.48
CA TYR A 178 11.21 -15.07 -5.18
C TYR A 178 10.16 -15.66 -6.12
N GLU A 179 10.35 -16.92 -6.49
CA GLU A 179 9.30 -17.81 -7.00
C GLU A 179 8.90 -18.76 -5.88
N ILE A 180 7.59 -18.92 -5.68
CA ILE A 180 7.00 -19.80 -4.69
C ILE A 180 6.04 -20.72 -5.41
N THR A 181 6.33 -22.02 -5.43
CA THR A 181 5.50 -23.01 -6.12
C THR A 181 4.17 -23.23 -5.38
N ALA A 182 3.20 -23.86 -6.05
CA ALA A 182 1.93 -24.24 -5.43
C ALA A 182 2.08 -25.19 -4.22
N ASP A 183 3.19 -25.93 -4.15
CA ASP A 183 3.54 -26.82 -3.03
C ASP A 183 4.27 -26.08 -1.89
N GLY A 184 4.54 -24.78 -2.06
CA GLY A 184 5.18 -23.92 -1.06
C GLY A 184 6.71 -23.89 -1.12
N ASP A 185 7.34 -24.44 -2.15
CA ASP A 185 8.79 -24.37 -2.32
C ASP A 185 9.21 -22.96 -2.74
N VAL A 186 10.14 -22.35 -1.98
CA VAL A 186 10.63 -20.99 -2.22
C VAL A 186 12.02 -21.03 -2.86
N SER A 187 12.19 -20.33 -3.99
CA SER A 187 13.47 -20.17 -4.67
C SER A 187 13.67 -18.73 -5.19
N VAL A 188 14.91 -18.36 -5.50
CA VAL A 188 15.20 -17.06 -6.13
C VAL A 188 14.92 -17.16 -7.62
N PHE A 189 14.01 -16.32 -8.10
CA PHE A 189 13.68 -16.19 -9.52
C PHE A 189 14.60 -15.19 -10.23
N ALA A 190 14.80 -14.02 -9.62
CA ALA A 190 15.67 -12.98 -10.14
C ALA A 190 16.34 -12.19 -9.01
N GLU A 191 17.61 -11.84 -9.18
CA GLU A 191 18.37 -11.02 -8.25
C GLU A 191 19.40 -10.15 -8.98
N GLY A 192 19.80 -9.05 -8.36
CA GLY A 192 20.78 -8.13 -8.93
C GLY A 192 20.26 -7.32 -10.11
N ALA A 193 21.15 -6.69 -10.87
CA ALA A 193 20.76 -5.81 -11.96
C ALA A 193 19.95 -6.56 -13.04
N PRO A 194 18.85 -5.99 -13.57
CA PRO A 194 18.43 -4.59 -13.44
C PRO A 194 17.52 -4.27 -12.24
N LEU A 195 17.32 -5.18 -11.30
CA LEU A 195 16.54 -4.88 -10.09
C LEU A 195 17.24 -3.81 -9.25
N ASN A 196 16.45 -2.84 -8.79
CA ASN A 196 16.88 -1.77 -7.92
C ASN A 196 15.76 -1.51 -6.91
N ARG A 197 15.80 -2.30 -5.84
CA ARG A 197 14.73 -2.37 -4.83
C ARG A 197 13.37 -2.68 -5.47
N PRO A 198 13.14 -3.92 -5.93
CA PRO A 198 11.89 -4.30 -6.56
C PRO A 198 10.73 -4.09 -5.59
N ASN A 199 9.56 -3.74 -6.13
CA ASN A 199 8.37 -3.49 -5.36
C ASN A 199 7.17 -4.20 -6.00
N GLY A 200 6.26 -3.49 -6.67
CA GLY A 200 5.12 -4.11 -7.35
C GLY A 200 5.52 -5.18 -8.35
N VAL A 201 4.75 -6.27 -8.35
CA VAL A 201 4.87 -7.40 -9.26
C VAL A 201 3.48 -7.65 -9.87
N ALA A 202 3.42 -7.93 -11.18
CA ALA A 202 2.20 -8.27 -11.89
C ALA A 202 2.51 -9.29 -13.00
N MET A 203 1.53 -10.10 -13.38
CA MET A 203 1.63 -10.92 -14.60
C MET A 203 1.18 -10.10 -15.81
N ASP A 204 1.85 -10.28 -16.95
CA ASP A 204 1.31 -9.85 -18.24
C ASP A 204 0.49 -10.96 -18.93
N ASN A 205 -0.13 -10.62 -20.06
CA ASN A 205 -1.03 -11.53 -20.77
C ASN A 205 -0.30 -12.69 -21.49
N ASP A 206 1.04 -12.64 -21.58
CA ASP A 206 1.87 -13.68 -22.18
C ASP A 206 2.49 -14.60 -21.10
N GLY A 207 2.14 -14.39 -19.83
CA GLY A 207 2.68 -15.14 -18.69
C GLY A 207 4.03 -14.64 -18.19
N ASN A 208 4.47 -13.45 -18.62
CA ASN A 208 5.72 -12.85 -18.13
C ASN A 208 5.49 -12.11 -16.81
N ILE A 209 6.56 -11.97 -16.03
CA ILE A 209 6.59 -11.31 -14.73
C ILE A 209 7.01 -9.86 -14.93
N VAL A 210 6.12 -8.93 -14.64
CA VAL A 210 6.38 -7.48 -14.69
C VAL A 210 6.70 -6.97 -13.30
N VAL A 211 7.88 -6.38 -13.13
CA VAL A 211 8.39 -5.85 -11.86
C VAL A 211 8.64 -4.37 -12.00
N VAL A 212 8.31 -3.58 -10.98
CA VAL A 212 8.74 -2.19 -10.88
C VAL A 212 9.76 -1.98 -9.78
N ASN A 213 10.71 -1.08 -10.03
CA ASN A 213 11.72 -0.68 -9.07
C ASN A 213 11.26 0.57 -8.30
N ILE A 214 11.23 0.51 -6.96
CA ILE A 214 11.07 1.73 -6.16
C ILE A 214 12.35 2.56 -6.10
N GLY A 215 13.51 1.95 -6.41
CA GLY A 215 14.81 2.61 -6.43
C GLY A 215 14.99 3.59 -7.59
N ASP A 216 14.27 3.39 -8.70
CA ASP A 216 14.31 4.23 -9.90
C ASP A 216 12.94 4.28 -10.59
N SER A 217 12.90 4.36 -11.93
CA SER A 217 11.67 4.43 -12.73
C SER A 217 11.44 3.18 -13.58
N ALA A 218 12.30 2.16 -13.46
CA ALA A 218 12.27 1.00 -14.34
C ALA A 218 11.00 0.17 -14.13
N VAL A 219 10.50 -0.33 -15.26
CA VAL A 219 9.47 -1.36 -15.37
C VAL A 219 10.08 -2.49 -16.19
N ILE A 220 10.37 -3.60 -15.53
CA ILE A 220 11.15 -4.72 -16.09
C ILE A 220 10.18 -5.87 -16.33
N THR A 221 10.30 -6.55 -17.46
CA THR A 221 9.51 -7.74 -17.79
C THR A 221 10.44 -8.92 -17.99
N TYR A 222 10.25 -9.96 -17.19
CA TYR A 222 10.98 -11.21 -17.22
C TYR A 222 10.11 -12.30 -17.84
N ASN A 223 10.65 -13.11 -18.75
CA ASN A 223 9.99 -14.35 -19.12
C ASN A 223 10.07 -15.37 -17.96
N PRO A 224 9.31 -16.48 -17.99
CA PRO A 224 9.37 -17.51 -16.95
C PRO A 224 10.74 -18.17 -16.75
N ASP A 225 11.66 -18.04 -17.72
CA ASP A 225 13.05 -18.53 -17.59
C ASP A 225 13.96 -17.55 -16.83
N GLY A 226 13.44 -16.40 -16.37
CA GLY A 226 14.18 -15.37 -15.64
C GLY A 226 14.97 -14.40 -16.53
N GLU A 227 14.73 -14.41 -17.85
CA GLU A 227 15.38 -13.51 -18.78
C GLU A 227 14.61 -12.19 -18.93
N VAL A 228 15.31 -11.06 -18.91
CA VAL A 228 14.70 -9.75 -19.17
C VAL A 228 14.35 -9.64 -20.65
N VAL A 229 13.05 -9.69 -20.97
CA VAL A 229 12.52 -9.58 -22.34
C VAL A 229 12.08 -8.16 -22.69
N LYS A 230 11.84 -7.30 -21.69
CA LYS A 230 11.49 -5.89 -21.90
C LYS A 230 11.92 -5.03 -20.73
N GLN A 231 12.36 -3.81 -21.03
CA GLN A 231 12.58 -2.78 -20.03
C GLN A 231 12.00 -1.45 -20.51
N GLU A 232 11.08 -0.91 -19.72
CA GLU A 232 10.40 0.37 -19.92
C GLU A 232 10.66 1.27 -18.71
N ALA A 233 10.12 2.48 -18.72
CA ALA A 233 10.21 3.40 -17.60
C ALA A 233 8.90 4.15 -17.36
N ALA A 234 8.53 4.30 -16.09
CA ALA A 234 7.56 5.30 -15.68
C ALA A 234 8.12 6.72 -15.88
N ILE A 235 7.25 7.73 -15.93
CA ILE A 235 7.71 9.12 -16.14
C ILE A 235 8.42 9.67 -14.91
N GLU A 236 7.94 9.31 -13.73
CA GLU A 236 8.59 9.62 -12.45
C GLU A 236 8.98 8.30 -11.77
N GLY A 237 10.06 8.32 -10.99
CA GLY A 237 10.53 7.16 -10.26
C GLY A 237 9.80 6.92 -8.94
N GLY A 238 10.37 6.09 -8.08
CA GLY A 238 9.72 5.73 -6.81
C GLY A 238 8.47 4.88 -7.04
N ASN A 239 8.56 4.00 -8.04
CA ASN A 239 7.45 3.13 -8.43
C ASN A 239 7.05 2.20 -7.29
N ASP A 240 5.75 1.96 -7.16
CA ASP A 240 5.21 1.08 -6.14
C ASP A 240 4.35 -0.03 -6.77
N GLY A 241 3.11 0.26 -7.16
CA GLY A 241 2.23 -0.70 -7.82
C GLY A 241 2.43 -0.77 -9.34
N VAL A 242 2.20 -1.97 -9.89
CA VAL A 242 1.94 -2.20 -11.32
C VAL A 242 0.62 -2.91 -11.48
N VAL A 243 -0.12 -2.56 -12.54
CA VAL A 243 -1.13 -3.45 -13.11
C VAL A 243 -0.96 -3.51 -14.62
N VAL A 244 -1.18 -4.69 -15.19
CA VAL A 244 -1.23 -4.93 -16.64
C VAL A 244 -2.67 -5.23 -17.01
N THR A 245 -3.21 -4.49 -17.97
CA THR A 245 -4.58 -4.71 -18.46
C THR A 245 -4.60 -5.74 -19.59
N GLY A 246 -5.78 -6.29 -19.91
CA GLY A 246 -5.94 -7.30 -20.96
C GLY A 246 -5.54 -6.87 -22.37
N ASN A 247 -5.31 -5.56 -22.61
CA ASN A 247 -4.77 -5.05 -23.88
C ASN A 247 -3.26 -4.72 -23.82
N GLY A 248 -2.59 -5.10 -22.74
CA GLY A 248 -1.15 -4.90 -22.51
C GLY A 248 -0.75 -3.49 -22.07
N VAL A 249 -1.71 -2.60 -21.78
CA VAL A 249 -1.40 -1.30 -21.16
C VAL A 249 -1.01 -1.53 -19.70
N LYS A 250 0.12 -0.94 -19.29
CA LYS A 250 0.61 -0.97 -17.91
C LYS A 250 0.29 0.35 -17.22
N TYR A 251 -0.10 0.29 -15.95
CA TYR A 251 -0.20 1.46 -15.09
C TYR A 251 0.74 1.31 -13.91
N VAL A 252 1.45 2.38 -13.58
CA VAL A 252 2.49 2.41 -12.53
C VAL A 252 2.26 3.60 -11.63
N SER A 253 2.18 3.37 -10.32
CA SER A 253 2.05 4.41 -9.30
C SER A 253 3.42 4.78 -8.78
N SER A 254 3.60 6.05 -8.45
CA SER A 254 4.76 6.53 -7.73
C SER A 254 4.36 6.86 -6.30
N VAL A 255 4.75 6.02 -5.34
CA VAL A 255 4.51 6.29 -3.91
C VAL A 255 5.29 7.50 -3.42
N ARG A 256 6.43 7.78 -4.05
CA ARG A 256 7.28 8.94 -3.70
C ARG A 256 6.75 10.26 -4.24
N PHE A 257 6.18 10.26 -5.45
CA PHE A 257 5.86 11.50 -6.17
C PHE A 257 4.37 11.66 -6.50
N GLY A 258 3.55 10.66 -6.20
CA GLY A 258 2.09 10.74 -6.27
C GLY A 258 1.53 10.79 -7.69
N SER A 259 2.28 10.33 -8.69
CA SER A 259 1.84 10.23 -10.07
C SER A 259 1.42 8.81 -10.44
N VAL A 260 0.59 8.72 -11.48
CA VAL A 260 0.21 7.47 -12.12
C VAL A 260 0.60 7.55 -13.58
N THR A 261 1.55 6.72 -13.99
CA THR A 261 2.01 6.61 -15.36
C THR A 261 1.27 5.49 -16.08
N ARG A 262 0.67 5.80 -17.22
CA ARG A 262 0.19 4.84 -18.21
C ARG A 262 1.30 4.58 -19.23
N ILE A 263 1.62 3.32 -19.48
CA ILE A 263 2.54 2.89 -20.53
C ILE A 263 1.74 2.05 -21.53
N ASN A 264 1.63 2.51 -22.78
CA ASN A 264 0.90 1.78 -23.80
C ASN A 264 1.69 0.56 -24.33
N SER A 265 1.06 -0.28 -25.15
CA SER A 265 1.70 -1.49 -25.71
C SER A 265 2.96 -1.22 -26.54
N ARG A 266 3.17 0.01 -27.02
CA ARG A 266 4.37 0.45 -27.74
C ARG A 266 5.48 1.00 -26.83
N GLY A 267 5.25 1.06 -25.52
CA GLY A 267 6.18 1.62 -24.54
C GLY A 267 6.09 3.14 -24.36
N ASN A 268 5.08 3.81 -24.93
CA ASN A 268 4.93 5.25 -24.71
C ASN A 268 4.30 5.50 -23.34
N ALA A 269 5.03 6.20 -22.48
CA ALA A 269 4.63 6.58 -21.13
C ALA A 269 3.93 7.95 -21.09
N GLN A 270 2.88 8.07 -20.27
CA GLN A 270 2.14 9.31 -20.03
C GLN A 270 1.62 9.35 -18.59
N ILE A 271 1.80 10.47 -17.89
CA ILE A 271 1.15 10.67 -16.59
C ILE A 271 -0.34 10.98 -16.80
N ILE A 272 -1.22 10.19 -16.17
CA ILE A 272 -2.69 10.32 -16.27
C ILE A 272 -3.34 10.88 -14.99
N ALA A 273 -2.62 10.84 -13.86
CA ALA A 273 -3.00 11.47 -12.60
C ALA A 273 -1.76 11.89 -11.82
N ARG A 274 -1.89 12.93 -10.99
CA ARG A 274 -0.82 13.51 -10.18
C ARG A 274 -1.35 13.94 -8.82
N GLY A 275 -0.42 14.22 -7.91
CA GLY A 275 -0.73 14.81 -6.61
C GLY A 275 -1.52 13.86 -5.72
N ILE A 276 -1.41 12.55 -5.92
CA ILE A 276 -2.01 11.54 -5.02
C ILE A 276 -1.01 11.31 -3.89
N PRO A 277 -1.29 11.74 -2.64
CA PRO A 277 -0.38 11.52 -1.52
C PRO A 277 -0.08 10.04 -1.33
N SER A 278 1.21 9.67 -1.30
CA SER A 278 1.68 8.29 -1.08
C SER A 278 0.87 7.29 -1.91
N ALA A 279 0.83 7.49 -3.23
CA ALA A 279 0.14 6.60 -4.16
C ALA A 279 0.86 5.24 -4.15
N ALA A 280 0.42 4.35 -3.26
CA ALA A 280 1.06 3.09 -2.98
C ALA A 280 0.83 2.09 -4.12
N SER A 281 0.52 0.84 -3.84
CA SER A 281 0.15 -0.13 -4.87
C SER A 281 -1.09 0.31 -5.69
N MET A 282 -1.60 -0.56 -6.57
CA MET A 282 -2.88 -0.31 -7.24
C MET A 282 -3.55 -1.59 -7.71
N CYS A 283 -4.86 -1.51 -7.94
CA CYS A 283 -5.63 -2.52 -8.64
C CYS A 283 -6.40 -1.92 -9.81
N TYR A 284 -6.64 -2.75 -10.83
CA TYR A 284 -7.45 -2.41 -11.99
C TYR A 284 -8.82 -3.06 -11.87
N ASP A 285 -9.83 -2.21 -11.70
CA ASP A 285 -11.22 -2.59 -11.81
C ASP A 285 -11.60 -2.62 -13.30
N SER A 286 -11.64 -3.85 -13.83
CA SER A 286 -11.91 -4.14 -15.23
C SER A 286 -13.36 -3.95 -15.63
N THR A 287 -14.29 -3.94 -14.66
CA THR A 287 -15.73 -3.79 -14.92
C THR A 287 -16.11 -2.32 -15.08
N GLN A 288 -15.62 -1.45 -14.19
CA GLN A 288 -15.88 -0.02 -14.26
C GLN A 288 -14.82 0.76 -15.05
N ASN A 289 -13.76 0.08 -15.51
CA ASN A 289 -12.62 0.64 -16.20
C ASN A 289 -11.97 1.77 -15.39
N GLN A 290 -11.47 1.43 -14.21
CA GLN A 290 -10.87 2.40 -13.30
C GLN A 290 -9.68 1.80 -12.55
N LEU A 291 -8.77 2.67 -12.11
CA LEU A 291 -7.71 2.32 -11.16
C LEU A 291 -8.15 2.70 -9.75
N VAL A 292 -7.75 1.87 -8.80
CA VAL A 292 -7.91 2.13 -7.37
C VAL A 292 -6.55 2.04 -6.72
N ILE A 293 -6.21 3.05 -5.93
CA ILE A 293 -4.86 3.29 -5.43
C ILE A 293 -4.94 3.59 -3.94
N PRO A 294 -4.35 2.76 -3.08
CA PRO A 294 -4.22 3.09 -1.67
C PRO A 294 -3.38 4.35 -1.42
N MET A 295 -3.80 5.12 -0.43
CA MET A 295 -3.10 6.30 0.08
C MET A 295 -2.78 6.04 1.56
N ASN A 296 -1.66 5.37 1.85
CA ASN A 296 -1.39 4.80 3.18
C ASN A 296 -1.56 5.80 4.34
N PRO A 297 -0.93 6.99 4.33
CA PRO A 297 -1.02 7.92 5.46
C PRO A 297 -2.38 8.62 5.56
N ASN A 298 -3.21 8.50 4.52
CA ASN A 298 -4.52 9.14 4.46
C ASN A 298 -5.66 8.20 4.84
N ASN A 299 -5.39 6.90 5.06
CA ASN A 299 -6.42 5.91 5.40
C ASN A 299 -7.56 5.92 4.37
N SER A 300 -7.18 6.00 3.09
CA SER A 300 -8.09 6.23 1.97
C SER A 300 -7.66 5.52 0.70
N LEU A 301 -8.60 5.34 -0.22
CA LEU A 301 -8.38 4.88 -1.59
C LEU A 301 -8.69 6.01 -2.57
N ALA A 302 -7.78 6.24 -3.52
CA ALA A 302 -7.97 7.10 -4.68
C ALA A 302 -8.51 6.29 -5.86
N PHE A 303 -9.53 6.80 -6.54
CA PHE A 303 -10.18 6.20 -7.70
C PHE A 303 -9.95 7.08 -8.93
N ILE A 304 -9.50 6.47 -10.03
CA ILE A 304 -9.24 7.14 -11.30
C ILE A 304 -9.98 6.40 -12.41
N ARG A 305 -10.96 7.05 -13.03
CA ARG A 305 -11.64 6.49 -14.19
C ARG A 305 -10.76 6.62 -15.44
N LEU A 306 -10.67 5.54 -16.23
CA LEU A 306 -9.83 5.42 -17.43
C LEU A 306 -10.63 5.61 -18.73
#